data_AF-A0A357MNE4-F1
#
_entry.id   AF-A0A357MNE4-F1
#
_cell.length_a   1.000
_cell.length_b   1.000
_cell.length_c   1.000
_cell.angle_alpha   90.00
_cell.angle_beta   90.00
_cell.angle_gamma   90.00
#
_symmetry.space_group_name_H-M   'P 1'
#
loop_
_entity.id
_entity.type
_entity.pdbx_description
1 polymer ?
#
loop_
_entity_poly.entity_id
_entity_poly.type
_entity_poly.pdbx_seq_one_letter_code
_entity_poly.pdbx_strand_id
1 'polypeptide(L)'
;MPADAPITQDVMTLPRKTPEDGRINLVGLTRDWMRDLLIDHGTPEKQAKMRVGQIWQWIYQWGVRDFAAMTNLAKAYRAQLAENFTIEIPEMVSKQVSQDGTRKYLVRIAGGHEVEVVYIPEEDRGTLCVSSQVGCTLTCSFCHTGTQRLVRNLTAGEIVGQVMMARDDLGEWPTPGAPKDETRLLSNIVLMGMGE
;
A
#
# COMPACT_ATOMS: atom_id res chain seq x y z
N MET A 1 18.93 42.34 6.34
CA MET A 1 19.56 41.13 5.77
C MET A 1 18.42 40.32 5.18
N PRO A 2 18.41 40.05 3.87
CA PRO A 2 17.37 39.24 3.27
C PRO A 2 17.48 37.84 3.86
N ALA A 3 16.35 37.26 4.28
CA ALA A 3 16.30 35.87 4.70
C ALA A 3 16.60 35.02 3.47
N ASP A 4 17.78 34.42 3.42
CA ASP A 4 18.05 33.31 2.51
C ASP A 4 16.95 32.28 2.74
N ALA A 5 16.20 31.97 1.69
CA ALA A 5 15.26 30.88 1.70
C ALA A 5 15.98 29.64 2.26
N PRO A 6 15.35 28.84 3.14
CA PRO A 6 15.99 27.67 3.70
C PRO A 6 16.52 26.83 2.55
N ILE A 7 17.82 26.54 2.60
CA ILE A 7 18.55 25.70 1.65
C ILE A 7 17.67 24.46 1.44
N THR A 8 17.06 24.33 0.26
CA THR A 8 16.44 23.07 -0.13
C THR A 8 17.55 22.04 -0.03
N GLN A 9 17.44 21.14 0.94
CA GLN A 9 18.40 20.05 1.05
C GLN A 9 18.42 19.34 -0.30
N ASP A 10 19.61 19.23 -0.89
CA ASP A 10 19.87 18.40 -2.07
C ASP A 10 19.60 16.95 -1.67
N VAL A 11 18.33 16.56 -1.76
CA VAL A 11 17.89 15.20 -1.53
C VAL A 11 18.27 14.43 -2.78
N MET A 12 19.38 13.70 -2.71
CA MET A 12 19.70 12.68 -3.70
C MET A 12 18.61 11.60 -3.62
N THR A 13 17.51 11.81 -4.34
CA THR A 13 16.46 10.82 -4.45
C THR A 13 16.98 9.68 -5.30
N LEU A 14 17.23 8.52 -4.68
CA LEU A 14 17.60 7.34 -5.44
C LEU A 14 16.44 6.96 -6.37
N PRO A 15 16.71 6.73 -7.67
CA PRO A 15 15.66 6.44 -8.64
C PRO A 15 14.95 5.13 -8.27
N ARG A 16 13.63 5.11 -8.46
CA ARG A 16 12.82 3.91 -8.24
C ARG A 16 13.29 2.79 -9.18
N LYS A 17 13.43 1.58 -8.67
CA LYS A 17 13.56 0.40 -9.52
C LYS A 17 12.16 0.06 -10.05
N THR A 18 11.94 0.28 -11.34
CA THR A 18 10.73 -0.17 -12.04
C THR A 18 10.66 -1.70 -11.99
N PRO A 19 9.48 -2.33 -11.85
CA PRO A 19 9.35 -3.78 -11.96
C PRO A 19 10.04 -4.30 -13.22
N GLU A 20 10.85 -5.34 -13.09
CA GLU A 20 11.67 -5.88 -14.19
C GLU A 20 10.82 -6.45 -15.34
N ASP A 21 9.55 -6.76 -15.09
CA ASP A 21 8.62 -7.36 -16.02
C ASP A 21 7.77 -6.35 -16.82
N GLY A 22 7.89 -5.04 -16.54
CA GLY A 22 7.17 -3.97 -17.22
C GLY A 22 5.66 -3.91 -16.94
N ARG A 23 5.13 -4.75 -16.04
CA ARG A 23 3.71 -4.76 -15.69
C ARG A 23 3.37 -3.61 -14.75
N ILE A 24 2.15 -3.10 -14.86
CA ILE A 24 1.68 -1.96 -14.06
C ILE A 24 0.96 -2.49 -12.83
N ASN A 25 1.42 -2.08 -11.64
CA ASN A 25 0.75 -2.44 -10.39
C ASN A 25 -0.55 -1.65 -10.22
N LEU A 26 -1.67 -2.35 -10.01
CA LEU A 26 -2.99 -1.73 -9.82
C LEU A 26 -3.20 -1.19 -8.39
N VAL A 27 -2.38 -1.62 -7.43
CA VAL A 27 -2.48 -1.16 -6.04
C VAL A 27 -2.07 0.31 -5.95
N GLY A 28 -2.88 1.13 -5.26
CA GLY A 28 -2.66 2.56 -5.07
C GLY A 28 -3.18 3.46 -6.20
N LEU A 29 -3.64 2.91 -7.31
CA LEU A 29 -4.32 3.70 -8.35
C LEU A 29 -5.67 4.21 -7.83
N THR A 30 -6.06 5.42 -8.25
CA THR A 30 -7.43 5.89 -8.07
C THR A 30 -8.37 5.13 -9.01
N ARG A 31 -9.69 5.17 -8.76
CA ARG A 31 -10.66 4.52 -9.66
C ARG A 31 -10.64 5.11 -11.07
N ASP A 32 -10.41 6.41 -11.20
CA ASP A 32 -10.34 7.08 -12.50
C ASP A 32 -9.06 6.69 -13.25
N TRP A 33 -7.90 6.68 -12.58
CA TRP A 33 -6.67 6.20 -13.21
C TRP A 33 -6.73 4.72 -13.57
N MET A 34 -7.32 3.88 -12.71
CA MET A 34 -7.54 2.47 -13.05
C MET A 34 -8.46 2.33 -14.26
N ARG A 35 -9.52 3.15 -14.37
CA ARG A 35 -10.42 3.13 -15.53
C ARG A 35 -9.66 3.43 -16.81
N ASP A 36 -8.89 4.53 -16.82
CA ASP A 36 -8.19 5.00 -18.01
C ASP A 36 -7.12 3.98 -18.43
N LEU A 37 -6.35 3.46 -17.46
CA LEU A 37 -5.37 2.40 -17.68
C LEU A 37 -6.01 1.12 -18.25
N LEU A 38 -7.17 0.71 -17.72
CA LEU A 38 -7.86 -0.47 -18.24
C LEU A 38 -8.31 -0.27 -19.69
N ILE A 39 -8.75 0.94 -20.05
CA ILE A 39 -9.15 1.28 -21.43
C ILE A 39 -7.94 1.22 -22.36
N ASP A 40 -6.83 1.85 -21.97
CA ASP A 40 -5.58 1.88 -22.75
C ASP A 40 -5.03 0.49 -23.03
N HIS A 41 -5.28 -0.47 -22.13
CA HIS A 41 -4.85 -1.86 -22.26
C HIS A 41 -5.97 -2.79 -22.79
N GLY A 42 -7.01 -2.24 -23.44
CA GLY A 42 -7.97 -3.01 -24.24
C GLY A 42 -9.30 -3.35 -23.56
N THR A 43 -9.61 -2.77 -22.40
CA THR A 43 -10.96 -2.86 -21.83
C THR A 43 -11.91 -1.96 -22.62
N PRO A 44 -13.04 -2.48 -23.15
CA PRO A 44 -14.00 -1.63 -23.85
C PRO A 44 -14.54 -0.53 -22.93
N GLU A 45 -14.52 0.73 -23.41
CA GLU A 45 -14.93 1.91 -22.63
C GLU A 45 -16.32 1.75 -21.98
N LYS A 46 -17.28 1.17 -22.72
CA LYS A 46 -18.63 0.89 -22.22
C LYS A 46 -18.67 -0.04 -21.01
N GLN A 47 -17.64 -0.88 -20.82
CA GLN A 47 -17.52 -1.82 -19.71
C GLN A 47 -16.56 -1.33 -18.61
N ALA A 48 -15.75 -0.31 -18.86
CA ALA A 48 -14.64 0.09 -18.00
C ALA A 48 -15.08 0.39 -16.56
N LYS A 49 -16.16 1.17 -16.37
CA LYS A 49 -16.70 1.49 -15.04
C LYS A 49 -17.07 0.24 -14.23
N MET A 50 -17.72 -0.73 -14.87
CA MET A 50 -18.08 -2.00 -14.24
C MET A 50 -16.82 -2.81 -13.89
N ARG A 51 -15.85 -2.91 -14.82
CA ARG A 51 -14.59 -3.65 -14.60
C ARG A 51 -13.77 -3.07 -13.46
N VAL A 52 -13.68 -1.74 -13.35
CA VAL A 52 -13.07 -1.06 -12.20
C VAL A 52 -13.77 -1.49 -10.92
N GLY A 53 -15.10 -1.44 -10.87
CA GLY A 53 -15.85 -1.88 -9.69
C GLY A 53 -15.54 -3.32 -9.27
N GLN A 54 -15.50 -4.24 -10.22
CA GLN A 54 -15.18 -5.65 -9.97
C GLN A 54 -13.74 -5.83 -9.45
N ILE A 55 -12.75 -5.27 -10.14
CA ILE A 55 -11.33 -5.40 -9.81
C ILE A 55 -11.03 -4.72 -8.46
N TRP A 56 -11.56 -3.50 -8.25
CA TRP A 56 -11.40 -2.76 -7.00
C TRP A 56 -11.95 -3.53 -5.80
N GLN A 57 -13.08 -4.21 -5.99
CA GLN A 57 -13.67 -5.05 -4.96
C GLN A 57 -12.75 -6.23 -4.62
N TRP A 58 -12.24 -6.95 -5.62
CA TRP A 58 -11.29 -8.04 -5.40
C TRP A 58 -10.04 -7.62 -4.64
N ILE A 59 -9.46 -6.47 -5.01
CA ILE A 59 -8.23 -5.98 -4.38
C ILE A 59 -8.50 -5.51 -2.95
N TYR A 60 -9.45 -4.59 -2.75
CA TYR A 60 -9.55 -3.83 -1.48
C TYR A 60 -10.65 -4.30 -0.53
N GLN A 61 -11.65 -5.03 -1.02
CA GLN A 61 -12.65 -5.67 -0.15
C GLN A 61 -12.23 -7.08 0.21
N TRP A 62 -11.80 -7.88 -0.78
CA TRP A 62 -11.51 -9.31 -0.59
C TRP A 62 -10.03 -9.62 -0.35
N GLY A 63 -9.11 -8.67 -0.59
CA GLY A 63 -7.68 -8.87 -0.39
C GLY A 63 -7.02 -9.81 -1.42
N VAL A 64 -7.69 -10.07 -2.54
CA VAL A 64 -7.25 -11.04 -3.55
C VAL A 64 -6.29 -10.38 -4.53
N ARG A 65 -5.12 -10.98 -4.70
CA ARG A 65 -4.02 -10.49 -5.55
C ARG A 65 -3.77 -11.34 -6.80
N ASP A 66 -4.57 -12.39 -6.99
CA ASP A 66 -4.51 -13.25 -8.16
C ASP A 66 -5.71 -12.97 -9.09
N PHE A 67 -5.42 -12.53 -10.32
CA PHE A 67 -6.46 -12.31 -11.33
C PHE A 67 -7.23 -13.59 -11.69
N ALA A 68 -6.61 -14.76 -11.61
CA ALA A 68 -7.28 -16.03 -11.92
C ALA A 68 -8.44 -16.32 -10.97
N ALA A 69 -8.32 -15.90 -9.70
CA ALA A 69 -9.34 -16.05 -8.66
C ALA A 69 -10.56 -15.14 -8.84
N MET A 70 -10.51 -14.15 -9.73
CA MET A 70 -11.62 -13.21 -9.97
C MET A 70 -12.74 -13.83 -10.82
N THR A 71 -13.56 -14.69 -10.21
CA THR A 71 -14.54 -15.55 -10.91
C THR A 71 -15.63 -14.80 -11.66
N ASN A 72 -15.94 -13.56 -11.27
CA ASN A 72 -16.90 -12.69 -11.96
C ASN A 72 -16.33 -11.98 -13.21
N LEU A 73 -15.07 -12.27 -13.57
CA LEU A 73 -14.42 -11.85 -14.80
C LEU A 73 -14.33 -13.02 -15.79
N ALA A 74 -14.49 -12.74 -17.09
CA ALA A 74 -14.32 -13.75 -18.13
C ALA A 74 -12.87 -14.27 -18.14
N LYS A 75 -12.68 -15.56 -18.47
CA LYS A 75 -11.36 -16.21 -18.45
C LYS A 75 -10.33 -15.49 -19.34
N ALA A 76 -10.73 -15.09 -20.55
CA ALA A 76 -9.87 -14.35 -21.47
C ALA A 76 -9.44 -12.99 -20.89
N TYR A 77 -10.36 -12.29 -20.20
CA TYR A 77 -10.08 -11.01 -19.58
C TYR A 77 -9.13 -11.15 -18.38
N ARG A 78 -9.26 -12.21 -17.57
CA ARG A 78 -8.30 -12.51 -16.49
C ARG A 78 -6.88 -12.72 -17.02
N ALA A 79 -6.74 -13.41 -18.16
CA ALA A 79 -5.44 -13.61 -18.80
C ALA A 79 -4.84 -12.27 -19.29
N GLN A 80 -5.65 -11.46 -19.99
CA GLN A 80 -5.24 -10.11 -20.42
C GLN A 80 -4.80 -9.23 -19.24
N LEU A 81 -5.50 -9.28 -18.11
CA LEU A 81 -5.08 -8.56 -16.91
C LEU A 81 -3.73 -9.05 -16.39
N ALA A 82 -3.52 -10.37 -16.30
CA ALA A 82 -2.27 -10.95 -15.80
C ALA A 82 -1.05 -10.66 -16.68
N GLU A 83 -1.26 -10.48 -17.99
CA GLU A 83 -0.22 -10.10 -18.95
C GLU A 83 0.23 -8.63 -18.78
N ASN A 84 -0.69 -7.73 -18.46
CA ASN A 84 -0.42 -6.28 -18.43
C ASN A 84 -0.19 -5.72 -17.02
N PHE A 85 -0.74 -6.38 -16.02
CA PHE A 85 -0.86 -5.82 -14.67
C PHE A 85 -0.37 -6.76 -13.58
N THR A 86 -0.07 -6.17 -12.43
CA THR A 86 0.22 -6.85 -11.18
C THR A 86 -0.65 -6.32 -10.05
N ILE A 87 -0.77 -7.10 -8.97
CA ILE A 87 -1.35 -6.67 -7.70
C ILE A 87 -0.32 -6.98 -6.63
N GLU A 88 0.65 -6.09 -6.50
CA GLU A 88 1.78 -6.25 -5.58
C GLU A 88 1.68 -5.27 -4.42
N ILE A 89 2.08 -5.75 -3.25
CA ILE A 89 2.20 -4.95 -2.04
C ILE A 89 3.61 -5.10 -1.47
N PRO A 90 4.07 -4.18 -0.61
CA PRO A 90 5.34 -4.33 0.10
C PRO A 90 5.43 -5.65 0.88
N GLU A 91 6.64 -6.19 0.97
CA GLU A 91 6.94 -7.46 1.64
C GLU A 91 7.09 -7.25 3.15
N MET A 92 6.43 -8.07 3.98
CA MET A 92 6.73 -8.12 5.42
C MET A 92 8.03 -8.90 5.65
N VAL A 93 9.09 -8.21 6.03
CA VAL A 93 10.42 -8.80 6.29
C VAL A 93 10.47 -9.45 7.66
N SER A 94 9.93 -8.75 8.67
CA SER A 94 9.86 -9.27 10.03
C SER A 94 8.71 -8.66 10.80
N LYS A 95 8.30 -9.36 11.86
CA LYS A 95 7.23 -8.96 12.77
C LYS A 95 7.67 -9.17 14.21
N GLN A 96 7.46 -8.17 15.03
CA GLN A 96 7.63 -8.23 16.48
C GLN A 96 6.28 -8.00 17.14
N VAL A 97 5.90 -8.88 18.08
CA VAL A 97 4.63 -8.79 18.80
C VAL A 97 4.93 -8.54 20.27
N SER A 98 4.42 -7.43 20.79
CA SER A 98 4.49 -7.03 22.19
C SER A 98 3.48 -7.80 23.04
N GLN A 99 3.65 -7.80 24.36
CA GLN A 99 2.73 -8.44 25.31
C GLN A 99 1.34 -7.79 25.32
N ASP A 100 1.26 -6.49 25.03
CA ASP A 100 0.01 -5.75 24.89
C ASP A 100 -0.69 -5.98 23.53
N GLY A 101 -0.12 -6.85 22.68
CA GLY A 101 -0.65 -7.17 21.36
C GLY A 101 -0.19 -6.21 20.25
N THR A 102 0.53 -5.13 20.57
CA THR A 102 1.14 -4.22 19.57
C THR A 102 2.03 -5.02 18.64
N ARG A 103 1.88 -4.81 17.33
CA ARG A 103 2.67 -5.48 16.30
C ARG A 103 3.49 -4.44 15.56
N LYS A 104 4.81 -4.58 15.60
CA LYS A 104 5.75 -3.78 14.81
C LYS A 104 6.21 -4.61 13.62
N TYR A 105 6.00 -4.07 12.42
CA TYR A 105 6.39 -4.71 11.16
C TYR A 105 7.56 -3.95 10.54
N LEU A 106 8.54 -4.70 10.06
CA LEU A 106 9.56 -4.20 9.13
C LEU A 106 9.12 -4.58 7.72
N VAL A 107 8.95 -3.58 6.86
CA VAL A 107 8.31 -3.74 5.57
C VAL A 107 9.26 -3.30 4.46
N ARG A 108 9.58 -4.20 3.53
CA ARG A 108 10.43 -3.90 2.38
C ARG A 108 9.58 -3.41 1.22
N ILE A 109 9.90 -2.21 0.77
CA ILE A 109 9.27 -1.56 -0.37
C ILE A 109 10.07 -1.81 -1.66
N ALA A 110 9.48 -1.46 -2.81
CA ALA A 110 10.15 -1.60 -4.09
C ALA A 110 11.49 -0.85 -4.11
N GLY A 111 12.55 -1.50 -4.58
CA GLY A 111 13.92 -0.97 -4.53
C GLY A 111 14.71 -1.36 -3.27
N GLY A 112 14.15 -2.17 -2.37
CA GLY A 112 14.89 -2.83 -1.28
C GLY A 112 15.06 -2.02 0.00
N HIS A 113 14.53 -0.80 0.04
CA HIS A 113 14.45 -0.02 1.27
C HIS A 113 13.39 -0.58 2.21
N GLU A 114 13.51 -0.26 3.49
CA GLU A 114 12.62 -0.75 4.53
C GLU A 114 11.98 0.42 5.27
N VAL A 115 10.70 0.27 5.60
CA VAL A 115 9.93 1.19 6.44
C VAL A 115 9.26 0.43 7.57
N GLU A 116 8.89 1.16 8.62
CA GLU A 116 8.18 0.58 9.76
C GLU A 116 6.68 0.81 9.64
N VAL A 117 5.91 -0.17 10.11
CA VAL A 117 4.46 -0.08 10.28
C VAL A 117 4.14 -0.60 11.66
N VAL A 118 3.22 0.05 12.37
CA VAL A 118 2.84 -0.38 13.72
C VAL A 118 1.33 -0.53 13.81
N TYR A 119 0.88 -1.73 14.18
CA TYR A 119 -0.50 -1.97 14.56
C TYR A 119 -0.63 -1.94 16.08
N ILE A 120 -1.55 -1.13 16.57
CA ILE A 120 -1.82 -0.94 18.00
C ILE A 120 -3.26 -1.41 18.25
N PRO A 121 -3.46 -2.57 18.87
CA PRO A 121 -4.79 -3.03 19.26
C PRO A 121 -5.29 -2.26 20.49
N GLU A 122 -6.59 -2.05 20.54
CA GLU A 122 -7.33 -1.57 21.70
C GLU A 122 -8.57 -2.48 21.91
N GLU A 123 -9.38 -2.22 22.94
CA GLU A 123 -10.52 -3.10 23.27
C GLU A 123 -11.56 -3.20 22.14
N ASP A 124 -11.86 -2.08 21.48
CA ASP A 124 -12.94 -1.94 20.50
C ASP A 124 -12.45 -1.49 19.10
N ARG A 125 -11.15 -1.25 18.96
CA ARG A 125 -10.55 -0.72 17.73
C ARG A 125 -9.12 -1.18 17.58
N GLY A 126 -8.57 -0.99 16.39
CA GLY A 126 -7.13 -1.04 16.18
C GLY A 126 -6.68 0.08 15.26
N THR A 127 -5.52 0.62 15.59
CA THR A 127 -4.91 1.76 14.90
C THR A 127 -3.69 1.27 14.14
N LEU A 128 -3.62 1.57 12.85
CA LEU A 128 -2.45 1.34 12.03
C LEU A 128 -1.68 2.64 11.81
N CYS A 129 -0.45 2.69 12.31
CA CYS A 129 0.51 3.72 12.02
C CYS A 129 1.29 3.36 10.75
N VAL A 130 1.13 4.18 9.71
CA VAL A 130 1.76 3.95 8.39
C VAL A 130 2.83 5.00 8.10
N SER A 131 3.86 4.58 7.37
CA SER A 131 4.95 5.43 6.89
C SER A 131 4.61 6.07 5.54
N SER A 132 5.08 7.31 5.31
CA SER A 132 4.91 8.08 4.08
C SER A 132 6.21 8.24 3.28
N GLN A 133 7.38 8.09 3.92
CA GLN A 133 8.70 8.27 3.32
C GLN A 133 9.71 7.25 3.88
N VAL A 134 10.83 7.09 3.17
CA VAL A 134 12.03 6.43 3.70
C VAL A 134 12.98 7.52 4.20
N GLY A 135 13.17 7.62 5.51
CA GLY A 135 13.84 8.75 6.15
C GLY A 135 12.95 9.99 6.27
N CYS A 136 13.50 11.12 6.73
CA CYS A 136 12.76 12.37 6.91
C CYS A 136 13.69 13.59 6.74
N THR A 137 13.18 14.71 6.22
CA THR A 137 13.97 15.96 6.03
C THR A 137 13.93 16.90 7.23
N LEU A 138 13.00 16.70 8.17
CA LEU A 138 12.76 17.67 9.24
C LEU A 138 13.83 17.66 10.34
N THR A 139 14.71 16.66 10.38
CA THR A 139 15.84 16.57 11.32
C THR A 139 15.47 16.78 12.80
N CYS A 140 14.25 16.42 13.19
CA CYS A 140 13.77 16.54 14.56
C CYS A 140 14.68 15.74 15.52
N SER A 141 15.32 16.42 16.48
CA SER A 141 16.37 15.85 17.32
C SER A 141 15.93 14.70 18.23
N PHE A 142 14.63 14.57 18.49
CA PHE A 142 14.02 13.53 19.31
C PHE A 142 13.51 12.33 18.49
N CYS A 143 13.51 12.43 17.15
CA CYS A 143 12.97 11.39 16.27
C CYS A 143 14.10 10.56 15.67
N HIS A 144 14.04 9.23 15.82
CA HIS A 144 15.04 8.34 15.22
C HIS A 144 15.09 8.50 13.68
N THR A 145 13.94 8.59 13.01
CA THR A 145 13.85 8.87 11.58
C THR A 145 14.44 10.24 11.22
N GLY A 146 14.37 11.22 12.13
CA GLY A 146 15.01 12.53 11.96
C GLY A 146 16.54 12.49 11.93
N THR A 147 17.16 11.41 12.41
CA THR A 147 18.60 11.17 12.28
C THR A 147 19.00 10.57 10.94
N GLN A 148 18.02 10.05 10.19
CA GLN A 148 18.22 9.42 8.89
C GLN A 148 17.98 10.43 7.77
N ARG A 149 18.81 10.43 6.73
CA ARG A 149 18.58 11.28 5.56
C ARG A 149 17.35 10.80 4.79
N LEU A 150 16.57 11.72 4.23
CA LEU A 150 15.51 11.36 3.28
C LEU A 150 16.13 10.63 2.07
N VAL A 151 15.58 9.46 1.77
CA VAL A 151 15.92 8.69 0.57
C VAL A 151 14.89 8.97 -0.53
N ARG A 152 13.59 8.80 -0.23
CA ARG A 152 12.49 9.12 -1.16
C ARG A 152 11.11 9.07 -0.49
N ASN A 153 10.12 9.64 -1.19
CA ASN A 153 8.71 9.44 -0.89
C ASN A 153 8.23 8.05 -1.30
N LEU A 154 7.26 7.51 -0.56
CA LEU A 154 6.53 6.32 -0.93
C LEU A 154 5.49 6.65 -2.02
N THR A 155 5.20 5.66 -2.87
CA THR A 155 4.08 5.72 -3.80
C THR A 155 2.77 5.44 -3.07
N ALA A 156 1.63 5.84 -3.67
CA ALA A 156 0.32 5.48 -3.13
C ALA A 156 0.15 3.97 -2.94
N GLY A 157 0.71 3.16 -3.84
CA GLY A 157 0.69 1.69 -3.74
C GLY A 157 1.52 1.17 -2.56
N GLU A 158 2.67 1.79 -2.28
CA GLU A 158 3.49 1.45 -1.11
C GLU A 158 2.83 1.87 0.22
N ILE A 159 2.09 2.98 0.25
CA ILE A 159 1.35 3.42 1.44
C ILE A 159 0.14 2.51 1.70
N VAL A 160 -0.74 2.35 0.70
CA VAL A 160 -1.92 1.49 0.84
C VAL A 160 -1.53 0.02 1.02
N GLY A 161 -0.41 -0.40 0.43
CA GLY A 161 0.13 -1.74 0.60
C GLY A 161 0.50 -2.06 2.05
N GLN A 162 0.92 -1.09 2.87
CA GLN A 162 1.12 -1.28 4.32
C GLN A 162 -0.19 -1.65 5.02
N VAL A 163 -1.30 -1.01 4.63
CA VAL A 163 -2.63 -1.33 5.16
C VAL A 163 -3.06 -2.72 4.76
N MET A 164 -2.90 -3.07 3.47
CA MET A 164 -3.26 -4.40 2.96
C MET A 164 -2.42 -5.51 3.63
N MET A 165 -1.13 -5.28 3.83
CA MET A 165 -0.22 -6.19 4.52
C MET A 165 -0.66 -6.42 5.98
N ALA A 166 -1.01 -5.36 6.70
CA ALA A 166 -1.50 -5.49 8.07
C ALA A 166 -2.82 -6.27 8.15
N ARG A 167 -3.73 -6.08 7.19
CA ARG A 167 -4.99 -6.84 7.11
C ARG A 167 -4.76 -8.33 6.81
N ASP A 168 -3.75 -8.66 6.01
CA ASP A 168 -3.32 -10.05 5.81
C ASP A 168 -2.89 -10.68 7.14
N ASP A 169 -2.03 -9.99 7.90
CA ASP A 169 -1.51 -10.50 9.18
C ASP A 169 -2.58 -10.64 10.27
N LEU A 170 -3.60 -9.77 10.22
CA LEU A 170 -4.73 -9.79 11.14
C LEU A 170 -5.81 -10.80 10.73
N GLY A 171 -5.77 -11.34 9.51
CA GLY A 171 -6.83 -12.21 9.00
C GLY A 171 -8.17 -11.49 8.85
N GLU A 172 -8.15 -10.18 8.61
CA GLU A 172 -9.33 -9.30 8.65
C GLU A 172 -10.08 -9.21 7.28
N TRP A 173 -9.71 -10.07 6.33
CA TRP A 173 -10.40 -10.13 5.05
C TRP A 173 -11.74 -10.87 5.20
N PRO A 174 -12.85 -10.31 4.70
CA PRO A 174 -14.14 -10.97 4.74
C PRO A 174 -14.09 -12.31 4.01
N THR A 175 -14.65 -13.36 4.62
CA THR A 175 -14.80 -14.66 3.96
C THR A 175 -16.15 -14.72 3.25
N PRO A 176 -16.21 -15.00 1.93
CA PRO A 176 -17.47 -15.13 1.21
C PRO A 176 -18.38 -16.18 1.85
N GLY A 177 -19.61 -15.80 2.20
CA GLY A 177 -20.61 -16.69 2.81
C GLY A 177 -20.50 -16.85 4.33
N ALA A 178 -19.47 -16.30 4.97
CA ALA A 178 -19.42 -16.20 6.43
C ALA A 178 -20.32 -15.05 6.93
N PRO A 179 -20.85 -15.14 8.17
CA PRO A 179 -21.45 -13.98 8.83
C PRO A 179 -20.49 -12.80 8.80
N LYS A 180 -21.01 -11.58 8.59
CA LYS A 180 -20.19 -10.38 8.73
C LYS A 180 -19.80 -10.26 10.19
N ASP A 181 -18.51 -10.45 10.48
CA ASP A 181 -17.96 -9.95 11.73
C ASP A 181 -17.91 -8.42 11.63
N GLU A 182 -18.70 -7.75 12.46
CA GLU A 182 -18.71 -6.29 12.52
C GLU A 182 -17.47 -5.74 13.25
N THR A 183 -16.72 -6.62 13.94
CA THR A 183 -15.51 -6.27 14.67
C THR A 183 -14.38 -6.00 13.69
N ARG A 184 -14.17 -4.72 13.39
CA ARG A 184 -13.10 -4.27 12.50
C ARG A 184 -11.82 -4.05 13.29
N LEU A 185 -10.90 -5.01 13.21
CA LEU A 185 -9.59 -4.94 13.88
C LEU A 185 -8.78 -3.74 13.40
N LEU A 186 -8.85 -3.37 12.12
CA LEU A 186 -8.19 -2.18 11.57
C LEU A 186 -9.25 -1.13 11.23
N SER A 187 -9.55 -0.28 12.20
CA SER A 187 -10.57 0.77 12.10
C SER A 187 -9.99 2.18 11.96
N ASN A 188 -8.76 2.41 12.39
CA ASN A 188 -8.10 3.71 12.33
C ASN A 188 -6.75 3.63 11.61
N ILE A 189 -6.42 4.67 10.85
CA ILE A 189 -5.13 4.83 10.17
C ILE A 189 -4.57 6.19 10.55
N VAL A 190 -3.30 6.22 10.98
CA VAL A 190 -2.56 7.45 11.29
C VAL A 190 -1.29 7.51 10.46
N LEU A 191 -1.00 8.69 9.91
CA LEU A 191 0.25 8.99 9.21
C LEU A 191 1.26 9.52 10.24
N MET A 192 1.79 8.60 11.06
CA MET A 192 2.76 8.91 12.12
C MET A 192 3.96 7.96 12.10
N GLY A 193 4.17 7.27 10.97
CA GLY A 193 5.30 6.37 10.77
C GLY A 193 6.57 7.13 10.42
N MET A 194 7.34 6.57 9.49
CA MET A 194 8.51 7.24 8.93
C MET A 194 8.10 8.26 7.86
N GLY A 195 8.61 9.49 7.98
CA GLY A 195 8.40 10.57 7.02
C GLY A 195 7.49 11.69 7.54
N GLU A 196 7.47 12.78 6.79
CA GLU A 196 6.47 13.87 6.89
C GLU A 196 5.44 13.74 5.77
#